data_AF-A0AAJ1UB30-F1
#
_entry.id   AF-A0AAJ1UB30-F1
#
_cell.length_a   1.000
_cell.length_b   1.000
_cell.length_c   1.000
_cell.angle_alpha   90.00
_cell.angle_beta   90.00
_cell.angle_gamma   90.00
#
_symmetry.space_group_name_H-M   'P 1'
#
loop_
_entity.id
_entity.type
_entity.pdbx_description
1 polymer ?
#
loop_
_entity_poly.entity_id
_entity_poly.type
_entity_poly.pdbx_seq_one_letter_code
_entity_poly.pdbx_strand_id
1 'polypeptide(L)'
;DEFNLFMEAARSYGLDPFRKQIMPLVFGKNAKDQSKRRMSIVVSRDGLRVIAQRCKNYRPASEPAEVIFNDELKSATNPKGIEYARVYLWQQDNKGEWFKVVGEAYWDEFAPL
;
A
#
# COMPACT_ATOMS: atom_id res chain seq x y z
N ASP A 1 -21.40 13.31 -9.38
CA ASP A 1 -21.63 11.89 -9.69
C ASP A 1 -20.36 11.10 -9.40
N GLU A 2 -20.49 9.92 -8.80
CA GLU A 2 -19.38 9.06 -8.37
C GLU A 2 -18.53 8.60 -9.56
N PHE A 3 -19.15 8.28 -10.69
CA PHE A 3 -18.43 7.89 -11.89
C PHE A 3 -17.53 9.03 -12.40
N ASN A 4 -18.03 10.27 -12.44
CA ASN A 4 -17.24 11.43 -12.85
C ASN A 4 -16.06 11.68 -11.88
N LEU A 5 -16.28 11.54 -10.56
CA LEU A 5 -15.21 11.65 -9.58
C LEU A 5 -14.11 10.58 -9.81
N PHE A 6 -14.52 9.34 -10.07
CA PHE A 6 -13.58 8.26 -10.40
C PHE A 6 -12.80 8.55 -11.68
N MET A 7 -13.47 9.02 -12.74
CA MET A 7 -12.83 9.34 -14.01
C MET A 7 -11.86 10.52 -13.88
N GLU A 8 -12.18 11.54 -13.08
CA GLU A 8 -11.25 12.63 -12.77
C GLU A 8 -10.03 12.12 -11.98
N ALA A 9 -10.23 11.25 -10.99
CA ALA A 9 -9.11 10.65 -10.26
C ALA A 9 -8.21 9.81 -11.18
N ALA A 10 -8.80 9.00 -12.06
CA ALA A 10 -8.05 8.19 -13.03
C ALA A 10 -7.23 9.08 -13.98
N ARG A 11 -7.81 10.18 -14.48
CA ARG A 11 -7.11 11.19 -15.30
C ARG A 11 -5.99 11.88 -14.52
N SER A 12 -6.29 12.36 -13.32
CA SER A 12 -5.34 13.09 -12.47
C SER A 12 -4.10 12.26 -12.13
N TYR A 13 -4.29 10.99 -11.76
CA TYR A 13 -3.18 10.06 -11.52
C TYR A 13 -2.57 9.48 -12.81
N GLY A 14 -3.20 9.72 -13.97
CA GLY A 14 -2.85 9.11 -15.24
C GLY A 14 -2.85 7.58 -15.18
N LEU A 15 -3.77 6.99 -14.43
CA LEU A 15 -3.87 5.53 -14.25
C LEU A 15 -4.98 4.96 -15.13
N ASP A 16 -4.76 3.75 -15.63
CA ASP A 16 -5.68 3.07 -16.54
C ASP A 16 -6.66 2.15 -15.76
N PRO A 17 -7.97 2.45 -15.75
CA PRO A 17 -8.98 1.59 -15.15
C PRO A 17 -9.08 0.20 -15.78
N PHE A 18 -8.88 0.09 -17.10
CA PHE A 18 -9.01 -1.18 -17.84
C PHE A 18 -7.87 -2.14 -17.50
N ARG A 19 -6.69 -1.60 -17.19
CA ARG A 19 -5.54 -2.37 -16.66
C ARG A 19 -5.63 -2.62 -15.16
N LYS A 20 -6.74 -2.24 -14.50
CA LYS A 20 -6.95 -2.37 -13.05
C LYS A 20 -5.87 -1.65 -12.23
N GLN A 21 -5.34 -0.54 -12.74
CA GLN A 21 -4.39 0.30 -12.01
C GLN A 21 -5.09 1.16 -10.94
N ILE A 22 -6.36 1.48 -11.17
CA ILE A 22 -7.23 2.23 -10.26
C ILE A 22 -8.66 1.68 -10.37
N MET A 23 -9.38 1.56 -9.25
CA MET A 23 -10.70 0.93 -9.18
C MET A 23 -11.65 1.70 -8.24
N PRO A 24 -12.93 1.85 -8.59
CA PRO A 24 -13.95 2.38 -7.69
C PRO A 24 -14.64 1.23 -6.95
N LEU A 25 -14.26 0.99 -5.69
CA LEU A 25 -14.92 0.00 -4.85
C LEU A 25 -16.14 0.63 -4.16
N VAL A 26 -17.33 0.12 -4.46
CA VAL A 26 -18.57 0.56 -3.80
C VAL A 26 -18.92 -0.40 -2.68
N PHE A 27 -18.90 0.10 -1.46
CA PHE A 27 -19.33 -0.60 -0.24
C PHE A 27 -20.79 -0.28 0.07
N GLY A 28 -21.46 -1.17 0.80
CA GLY A 28 -22.85 -0.95 1.23
C GLY A 28 -23.86 -0.92 0.09
N LYS A 29 -23.58 -1.59 -1.06
CA LYS A 29 -24.44 -1.60 -2.26
C LYS A 29 -25.89 -1.97 -1.95
N ASN A 30 -26.09 -2.90 -1.02
CA ASN A 30 -27.39 -3.43 -0.63
C ASN A 30 -27.78 -3.02 0.80
N ALA A 31 -27.17 -1.95 1.34
CA ALA A 31 -27.50 -1.50 2.68
C ALA A 31 -28.93 -0.93 2.71
N LYS A 32 -29.73 -1.34 3.71
CA LYS A 32 -31.08 -0.79 3.93
C LYS A 32 -31.02 0.71 4.24
N ASP A 33 -30.00 1.11 4.99
CA ASP A 33 -29.66 2.49 5.26
C ASP A 33 -28.69 3.00 4.19
N GLN A 34 -29.17 3.91 3.35
CA GLN A 34 -28.41 4.45 2.22
C GLN A 34 -27.17 5.27 2.66
N SER A 35 -27.14 5.78 3.90
CA SER A 35 -25.97 6.51 4.42
C SER A 35 -24.72 5.61 4.54
N LYS A 36 -24.91 4.28 4.56
CA LYS A 36 -23.82 3.30 4.63
C LYS A 36 -23.21 2.99 3.26
N ARG A 37 -23.82 3.45 2.16
CA ARG A 37 -23.28 3.28 0.82
C ARG A 37 -22.17 4.29 0.59
N ARG A 38 -20.96 3.82 0.28
CA ARG A 38 -19.81 4.69 -0.04
C ARG A 38 -18.95 4.10 -1.15
N MET A 39 -18.53 4.94 -2.10
CA MET A 39 -17.47 4.60 -3.05
C MET A 39 -16.12 5.00 -2.48
N SER A 40 -15.14 4.10 -2.56
CA SER A 40 -13.73 4.38 -2.29
C SER A 40 -12.91 4.13 -3.55
N ILE A 41 -12.08 5.10 -3.92
CA ILE A 41 -11.16 4.97 -5.05
C ILE A 41 -9.89 4.32 -4.52
N VAL A 42 -9.55 3.15 -5.07
CA VAL A 42 -8.41 2.35 -4.66
C VAL A 42 -7.43 2.25 -5.81
N VAL A 43 -6.18 2.65 -5.57
CA VAL A 43 -5.07 2.42 -6.50
C VAL A 43 -4.50 1.03 -6.22
N SER A 44 -4.35 0.22 -7.27
CA SER A 44 -3.76 -1.11 -7.11
C SER A 44 -2.26 -1.02 -6.92
N ARG A 45 -1.64 -2.13 -6.47
CA ARG A 45 -0.18 -2.24 -6.39
C ARG A 45 0.49 -1.89 -7.74
N ASP A 46 -0.09 -2.33 -8.84
CA ASP A 46 0.47 -2.04 -10.17
C ASP A 46 0.29 -0.57 -10.56
N GLY A 47 -0.83 0.06 -10.17
CA GLY A 47 -1.00 1.51 -10.29
C GLY A 47 0.05 2.30 -9.51
N LEU A 48 0.31 1.92 -8.26
CA LEU A 48 1.37 2.54 -7.44
C LEU A 48 2.75 2.39 -8.09
N ARG A 49 3.05 1.23 -8.66
CA ARG A 49 4.31 0.99 -9.39
C ARG A 49 4.45 1.89 -10.63
N VAL A 50 3.36 2.08 -11.39
CA VAL A 50 3.36 2.97 -12.56
C VAL A 50 3.59 4.41 -12.15
N ILE A 51 2.97 4.88 -11.07
CA ILE A 51 3.22 6.23 -10.52
C ILE A 51 4.70 6.35 -10.12
N ALA A 52 5.21 5.39 -9.35
CA ALA A 52 6.58 5.42 -8.87
C ALA A 52 7.62 5.44 -10.02
N GLN A 53 7.38 4.68 -11.10
CA GLN A 53 8.23 4.71 -12.30
C GLN A 53 8.27 6.08 -12.97
N ARG A 54 7.16 6.85 -12.94
CA ARG A 54 7.11 8.20 -13.55
C ARG A 54 7.86 9.24 -12.73
N CYS A 55 7.92 9.07 -11.40
CA CYS A 55 8.62 10.01 -10.52
C CYS A 55 10.14 10.00 -10.74
N LYS A 56 10.70 8.91 -11.31
CA LYS A 56 12.14 8.72 -11.62
C LYS A 56 13.10 8.85 -10.42
N ASN A 57 12.58 9.11 -9.23
CA ASN A 57 13.32 9.21 -7.98
C ASN A 57 13.03 8.02 -7.04
N TYR A 58 12.40 6.97 -7.54
CA TYR A 58 12.05 5.77 -6.76
C TYR A 58 12.73 4.54 -7.35
N ARG A 59 13.30 3.71 -6.49
CA ARG A 59 13.80 2.39 -6.84
C ARG A 59 13.21 1.33 -5.88
N PRO A 60 12.63 0.24 -6.40
CA PRO A 60 12.11 -0.86 -5.59
C PRO A 60 13.18 -1.51 -4.70
N ALA A 61 12.71 -2.23 -3.68
CA ALA A 61 13.56 -3.12 -2.87
C ALA A 61 14.28 -4.12 -3.79
N SER A 62 15.61 -4.18 -3.66
CA SER A 62 16.46 -5.17 -4.31
C SER A 62 16.82 -6.35 -3.39
N GLU A 63 16.49 -6.22 -2.11
CA GLU A 63 16.78 -7.19 -1.05
C GLU A 63 15.46 -7.76 -0.51
N PRO A 64 15.46 -9.02 -0.03
CA PRO A 64 14.30 -9.58 0.65
C PRO A 64 13.98 -8.82 1.94
N ALA A 65 12.76 -8.98 2.44
CA ALA A 65 12.41 -8.44 3.76
C ALA A 65 13.22 -9.11 4.86
N GLU A 66 13.76 -8.31 5.76
CA GLU A 66 14.37 -8.77 7.01
C GLU A 66 13.23 -9.03 8.00
N VAL A 67 13.19 -10.23 8.58
CA VAL A 67 12.22 -10.55 9.64
C VAL A 67 12.99 -10.75 10.92
N ILE A 68 12.65 -9.98 11.94
CA ILE A 68 13.27 -10.03 13.26
C ILE A 68 12.41 -10.90 14.16
N PHE A 69 13.07 -11.81 14.85
CA PHE A 69 12.44 -12.77 15.75
C PHE A 69 12.93 -12.53 17.18
N ASN A 70 12.01 -12.61 18.13
CA ASN A 70 12.25 -12.58 19.55
C ASN A 70 11.55 -13.78 20.20
N ASP A 71 12.34 -14.66 20.82
CA ASP A 71 11.84 -15.89 21.44
C ASP A 71 10.85 -15.62 22.58
N GLU A 72 10.97 -14.47 23.27
CA GLU A 72 10.05 -14.06 24.33
C GLU A 72 8.65 -13.72 23.81
N LEU A 73 8.52 -13.41 22.51
CA LEU A 73 7.25 -13.12 21.85
C LEU A 73 6.55 -14.38 21.32
N LYS A 74 7.13 -15.57 21.50
CA LYS A 74 6.51 -16.82 21.07
C LYS A 74 5.23 -17.08 21.87
N SER A 75 4.13 -17.24 21.16
CA SER A 75 2.82 -17.51 21.74
C SER A 75 1.98 -18.40 20.83
N ALA A 76 0.78 -18.79 21.27
CA ALA A 76 -0.15 -19.55 20.44
C ALA A 76 -0.53 -18.80 19.14
N THR A 77 -0.58 -17.47 19.20
CA THR A 77 -0.95 -16.61 18.06
C THR A 77 0.26 -16.10 17.29
N ASN A 78 1.44 -16.04 17.93
CA ASN A 78 2.72 -15.73 17.31
C ASN A 78 3.73 -16.89 17.52
N PRO A 79 3.53 -18.05 16.87
CA PRO A 79 4.34 -19.26 17.16
C PRO A 79 5.81 -19.13 16.78
N LYS A 80 6.14 -18.15 15.92
CA LYS A 80 7.51 -17.89 15.48
C LYS A 80 8.21 -16.81 16.31
N GLY A 81 7.47 -16.10 17.17
CA GLY A 81 8.00 -14.95 17.90
C GLY A 81 8.44 -13.82 16.96
N ILE A 82 7.65 -13.53 15.92
CA ILE A 82 7.95 -12.40 15.02
C ILE A 82 7.78 -11.11 15.80
N GLU A 83 8.80 -10.26 15.82
CA GLU A 83 8.74 -8.93 16.43
C GLU A 83 8.33 -7.90 15.38
N TYR A 84 9.10 -7.79 14.30
CA TYR A 84 8.78 -6.93 13.16
C TYR A 84 9.42 -7.43 11.87
N ALA A 85 8.89 -6.94 10.75
CA ALA A 85 9.53 -7.05 9.44
C ALA A 85 10.03 -5.68 8.98
N ARG A 86 11.20 -5.66 8.33
CA ARG A 86 11.84 -4.47 7.79
C ARG A 86 12.16 -4.65 6.31
N VAL A 87 11.91 -3.59 5.54
CA VAL A 87 12.32 -3.49 4.14
C VAL A 87 12.99 -2.14 3.89
N TYR A 88 13.86 -2.10 2.89
CA TYR A 88 14.46 -0.86 2.42
C TYR A 88 14.07 -0.61 0.97
N LEU A 89 13.54 0.58 0.73
CA LEU A 89 13.34 1.15 -0.60
C LEU A 89 14.41 2.22 -0.82
N TRP A 90 14.51 2.70 -2.05
CA TRP A 90 15.47 3.74 -2.41
C TRP A 90 14.72 4.93 -2.97
N GLN A 91 15.08 6.12 -2.49
CA GLN A 91 14.58 7.38 -3.00
C GLN A 91 15.74 8.30 -3.37
N GLN A 92 15.58 9.07 -4.43
CA GLN A 92 16.54 10.08 -4.87
C GLN A 92 16.06 11.46 -4.40
N ASP A 93 16.97 12.25 -3.84
CA ASP A 93 16.70 13.64 -3.50
C ASP A 93 16.80 14.56 -4.75
N ASN A 94 16.54 15.85 -4.55
CA ASN A 94 16.62 16.84 -5.63
C ASN A 94 18.06 17.12 -6.11
N LYS A 95 19.09 16.65 -5.39
CA LYS A 95 20.50 16.77 -5.75
C LYS A 95 21.00 15.55 -6.53
N GLY A 96 20.19 14.51 -6.63
CA GLY A 96 20.54 13.26 -7.32
C GLY A 96 21.12 12.18 -6.40
N GLU A 97 21.15 12.40 -5.09
CA GLU A 97 21.67 11.43 -4.13
C GLU A 97 20.60 10.40 -3.77
N TRP A 98 21.00 9.12 -3.78
CA TRP A 98 20.12 8.01 -3.41
C TRP A 98 20.27 7.66 -1.94
N PHE A 99 19.16 7.63 -1.21
CA PHE A 99 19.11 7.24 0.19
C PHE A 99 18.14 6.08 0.42
N LYS A 100 18.42 5.29 1.45
CA LYS A 100 17.53 4.21 1.89
C LYS A 100 16.34 4.80 2.63
N VAL A 101 15.14 4.35 2.29
CA VAL A 101 13.90 4.61 3.01
C VAL A 101 13.50 3.31 3.69
N VAL A 102 13.46 3.31 5.02
CA VAL A 102 13.08 2.15 5.81
C VAL A 102 11.55 2.06 5.91
N GLY A 103 11.02 0.87 5.73
CA GLY A 103 9.65 0.52 6.09
C GLY A 103 9.69 -0.59 7.13
N GLU A 104 8.99 -0.39 8.25
CA GLU A 104 8.86 -1.38 9.32
C GLU A 104 7.37 -1.69 9.55
N ALA A 105 7.09 -2.92 9.95
CA ALA A 105 5.76 -3.37 10.34
C ALA A 105 5.90 -4.29 11.55
N TYR A 106 5.35 -3.86 12.69
CA TYR A 106 5.45 -4.60 13.95
C TYR A 106 4.32 -5.62 14.07
N TRP A 107 4.61 -6.76 14.69
CA TRP A 107 3.62 -7.84 14.83
C TRP A 107 2.35 -7.38 15.56
N ASP A 108 2.51 -6.61 16.64
CA ASP A 108 1.44 -6.11 17.49
C ASP A 108 0.53 -5.08 16.80
N GLU A 109 1.03 -4.35 15.79
CA GLU A 109 0.23 -3.44 14.97
C GLU A 109 -0.69 -4.17 13.98
N PHE A 110 -0.26 -5.34 13.49
CA PHE A 110 -0.91 -6.05 12.36
C PHE A 110 -1.62 -7.34 12.75
N ALA A 111 -1.33 -7.90 13.93
CA ALA A 111 -2.07 -8.99 14.54
C ALA A 111 -3.02 -8.40 15.60
N PRO A 112 -4.24 -7.97 15.23
CA PRO A 112 -5.25 -7.57 16.20
C PRO A 112 -5.69 -8.83 16.97
N LEU A 113 -5.10 -9.01 18.15
CA LEU A 113 -5.44 -10.05 19.12
C LEU A 113 -6.39 -9.51 20.17
#